data_AF-A0A9Q0JDP5-F1
#
_entry.id   AF-A0A9Q0JDP5-F1
#
_cell.length_a   1.000
_cell.length_b   1.000
_cell.length_c   1.000
_cell.angle_alpha   90.00
_cell.angle_beta   90.00
_cell.angle_gamma   90.00
#
_symmetry.space_group_name_H-M   'P 1'
#
loop_
_entity.id
_entity.type
_entity.pdbx_description
1 polymer ?
#
loop_
_entity_poly.entity_id
_entity_poly.type
_entity_poly.pdbx_seq_one_letter_code
_entity_poly.pdbx_strand_id
1 'polypeptide(L)'
;MYAKARDGRSFSQAVAMDHKQVSHKGMAKGGIESVKDGSLAFNPKRECMDTLEACAFGILACDVATYDICTKIKSLIDVAVDVKCLGGNHVLLAFQSQEVMLTCLESGLLSDSGIFEWLKPWEGGDCATNRSCWLNIYGVPPQAWCEEFFNMIASRFGCFLKLQNSLVGSNDL
;
A
#
# COMPACT_ATOMS: atom_id res chain seq x y z
N MET A 1 -23.90 -9.14 -21.66
CA MET A 1 -23.34 -7.78 -21.53
C MET A 1 -21.83 -7.91 -21.35
N TYR A 2 -21.05 -7.08 -22.04
CA TYR A 2 -19.62 -7.28 -22.32
C TYR A 2 -18.73 -7.34 -21.07
N ALA A 3 -17.96 -8.43 -20.93
CA ALA A 3 -16.82 -8.50 -20.02
C ALA A 3 -15.65 -7.70 -20.63
N LYS A 4 -15.33 -6.56 -20.03
CA LYS A 4 -14.17 -5.74 -20.42
C LYS A 4 -12.91 -6.48 -19.94
N ALA A 5 -11.96 -6.72 -20.84
CA ALA A 5 -10.71 -7.40 -20.50
C ALA A 5 -9.95 -6.63 -19.40
N ARG A 6 -9.62 -7.34 -18.31
CA ARG A 6 -8.77 -6.85 -17.20
C ARG A 6 -7.35 -6.64 -17.74
N ASP A 7 -7.03 -5.38 -18.01
CA ASP A 7 -5.79 -4.94 -18.64
C ASP A 7 -4.63 -5.09 -17.64
N GLY A 8 -3.71 -6.02 -17.91
CA GLY A 8 -2.58 -6.38 -17.04
C GLY A 8 -1.49 -5.31 -17.01
N ARG A 9 -1.82 -4.11 -16.52
CA ARG A 9 -0.90 -2.98 -16.44
C ARG A 9 0.11 -3.17 -15.31
N SER A 10 1.34 -2.72 -15.55
CA SER A 10 2.40 -2.68 -14.54
C SER A 10 2.26 -1.46 -13.62
N PHE A 11 2.83 -1.51 -12.42
CA PHE A 11 2.79 -0.41 -11.45
C PHE A 11 3.32 0.91 -12.02
N SER A 12 4.38 0.86 -12.84
CA SER A 12 4.92 2.04 -13.51
C SER A 12 3.93 2.65 -14.52
N GLN A 13 3.11 1.84 -15.18
CA GLN A 13 2.07 2.32 -16.09
C GLN A 13 0.90 2.99 -15.36
N ALA A 14 0.57 2.54 -14.14
CA ALA A 14 -0.43 3.21 -13.32
C ALA A 14 0.05 4.61 -12.87
N VAL A 15 1.35 4.75 -12.59
CA VAL A 15 1.99 6.01 -12.19
C VAL A 15 2.23 6.96 -13.39
N ALA A 16 2.46 6.43 -14.59
CA ALA A 16 2.86 7.22 -15.76
C ALA A 16 1.70 7.92 -16.53
N MET A 17 0.43 7.69 -16.17
CA MET A 17 -0.71 8.23 -16.95
C MET A 17 -0.94 9.74 -16.83
N ASP A 18 -0.08 10.50 -16.14
CA ASP A 18 -0.10 11.97 -16.19
C ASP A 18 0.64 12.56 -17.42
N HIS A 19 1.34 11.75 -18.21
CA HIS A 19 1.96 12.19 -19.47
C HIS A 19 1.80 11.15 -20.59
N LYS A 20 1.02 11.50 -21.63
CA LYS A 20 0.79 10.70 -22.85
C LYS A 20 2.09 10.21 -23.51
N GLN A 21 2.19 8.91 -23.84
CA GLN A 21 1.98 8.35 -25.20
C GLN A 21 2.20 6.81 -25.20
N VAL A 22 1.40 6.15 -26.04
CA VAL A 22 1.28 4.68 -26.22
C VAL A 22 2.41 4.14 -27.10
N SER A 23 2.95 2.96 -26.78
CA SER A 23 3.56 2.08 -27.79
C SER A 23 3.35 0.60 -27.44
N HIS A 24 2.81 -0.14 -28.40
CA HIS A 24 2.53 -1.58 -28.33
C HIS A 24 3.81 -2.41 -28.52
N LYS A 25 4.05 -3.40 -27.64
CA LYS A 25 4.58 -4.73 -28.04
C LYS A 25 4.67 -5.73 -26.89
N GLY A 26 4.16 -6.95 -27.14
CA GLY A 26 4.83 -8.22 -26.83
C GLY A 26 4.60 -8.86 -25.45
N MET A 27 3.94 -10.03 -25.44
CA MET A 27 3.69 -10.88 -24.28
C MET A 27 4.95 -11.55 -23.69
N ALA A 28 4.96 -11.55 -22.35
CA ALA A 28 5.28 -12.64 -21.41
C ALA A 28 6.68 -13.28 -21.43
N LYS A 29 7.54 -12.84 -20.50
CA LYS A 29 8.18 -13.67 -19.46
C LYS A 29 8.31 -12.81 -18.20
N GLY A 30 7.89 -13.32 -17.04
CA GLY A 30 8.08 -12.62 -15.76
C GLY A 30 9.58 -12.44 -15.51
N GLY A 31 10.00 -11.18 -15.40
CA GLY A 31 11.40 -10.79 -15.24
C GLY A 31 11.47 -9.38 -14.67
N ILE A 32 12.56 -9.10 -13.96
CA ILE A 32 12.92 -7.75 -13.54
C ILE A 32 13.69 -7.15 -14.72
N GLU A 33 13.12 -6.17 -15.40
CA GLU A 33 13.86 -5.40 -16.40
C GLU A 33 14.52 -4.20 -15.71
N SER A 34 15.85 -4.14 -15.81
CA SER A 34 16.64 -2.99 -15.39
C SER A 34 16.55 -1.92 -16.48
N VAL A 35 15.91 -0.80 -16.16
CA VAL A 35 15.88 0.38 -17.03
C VAL A 35 17.10 1.24 -16.67
N LYS A 36 17.71 1.91 -17.67
CA LYS A 36 18.96 2.69 -17.58
C LYS A 36 18.96 3.86 -16.56
N ASP A 37 17.91 4.03 -15.77
CA ASP A 37 17.68 5.14 -14.83
C ASP A 37 17.56 4.67 -13.36
N GLY A 38 18.10 3.49 -13.03
CA GLY A 38 17.98 2.91 -11.69
C GLY A 38 16.56 2.43 -11.32
N SER A 39 15.60 2.56 -12.24
CA SER A 39 14.25 2.05 -12.08
C SER A 39 14.18 0.55 -12.37
N LEU A 40 13.47 -0.17 -11.50
CA LEU A 40 13.18 -1.60 -11.65
C LEU A 40 11.71 -1.76 -12.02
N ALA A 41 11.44 -2.40 -13.16
CA ALA A 41 10.08 -2.78 -13.54
C ALA A 41 9.82 -4.23 -13.16
N PHE A 42 8.69 -4.48 -12.49
CA PHE A 42 8.19 -5.82 -12.18
C PHE A 42 6.83 -6.02 -12.84
N ASN A 43 6.74 -7.06 -13.67
CA ASN A 43 5.50 -7.46 -14.32
C ASN A 43 4.94 -8.70 -13.59
N PRO A 44 3.87 -8.56 -12.80
CA PRO A 44 3.30 -9.69 -12.07
C PRO A 44 2.76 -10.76 -13.04
N LYS A 45 2.89 -12.03 -12.66
CA LYS A 45 2.25 -13.13 -13.38
C LYS A 45 0.73 -13.01 -13.20
N ARG A 46 -0.02 -13.52 -14.17
CA ARG A 46 -1.49 -13.53 -14.12
C ARG A 46 -2.03 -14.23 -12.86
N GLU A 47 -1.44 -15.36 -12.49
CA GLU A 47 -1.79 -16.10 -11.26
C GLU A 47 -1.70 -15.22 -10.00
N CYS A 48 -0.75 -14.28 -9.94
CA CYS A 48 -0.66 -13.34 -8.82
C CYS A 48 -1.84 -12.37 -8.82
N MET A 49 -2.32 -11.96 -10.00
CA MET A 49 -3.45 -11.06 -10.15
C MET A 49 -4.78 -11.75 -9.81
N ASP A 50 -4.89 -13.04 -10.12
CA ASP A 50 -6.10 -13.82 -9.82
C ASP A 50 -6.36 -13.87 -8.29
N THR A 51 -5.31 -13.89 -7.46
CA THR A 51 -5.45 -13.81 -5.99
C THR A 51 -6.03 -12.49 -5.49
N LEU A 52 -5.92 -11.41 -6.27
CA LEU A 52 -6.43 -10.09 -5.92
C LEU A 52 -7.93 -9.96 -6.17
N GLU A 53 -8.55 -10.91 -6.89
CA GLU A 53 -9.99 -10.90 -7.15
C GLU A 53 -10.82 -11.13 -5.88
N ALA A 54 -10.24 -11.83 -4.90
CA ALA A 54 -10.80 -12.02 -3.57
C ALA A 54 -10.36 -10.93 -2.57
N CYS A 55 -9.87 -9.79 -3.05
CA CYS A 55 -9.39 -8.71 -2.20
C CYS A 55 -10.29 -7.46 -2.28
N ALA A 56 -10.42 -6.76 -1.16
CA ALA A 56 -10.95 -5.40 -1.10
C ALA A 56 -9.84 -4.40 -0.79
N PHE A 57 -9.90 -3.24 -1.42
CA PHE A 57 -9.00 -2.13 -1.18
C PHE A 57 -9.71 -1.08 -0.32
N GLY A 58 -9.03 -0.63 0.74
CA GLY A 58 -9.58 0.33 1.68
C GLY A 58 -8.62 1.47 2.01
N ILE A 59 -9.19 2.63 2.30
CA ILE A 59 -8.53 3.81 2.88
C ILE A 59 -9.06 3.96 4.30
N LEU A 60 -8.14 3.96 5.28
CA LEU A 60 -8.48 4.12 6.68
C LEU A 60 -8.84 5.57 6.99
N ALA A 61 -9.89 5.77 7.79
CA ALA A 61 -10.35 7.10 8.19
C ALA A 61 -9.36 7.85 9.12
N CYS A 62 -8.45 7.12 9.76
CA CYS A 62 -7.40 7.69 10.60
C CYS A 62 -6.12 6.85 10.56
N ASP A 63 -5.00 7.48 10.92
CA ASP A 63 -3.71 6.80 11.06
C ASP A 63 -3.75 5.93 12.34
N VAL A 64 -3.95 4.63 12.14
CA VAL A 64 -4.09 3.64 13.22
C VAL A 64 -3.03 2.57 13.01
N ALA A 65 -2.41 2.14 14.11
CA ALA A 65 -1.46 1.03 14.07
C ALA A 65 -2.11 -0.23 13.47
N THR A 66 -1.38 -0.94 12.60
CA THR A 66 -1.85 -2.13 11.88
C THR A 66 -2.49 -3.18 12.79
N TYR A 67 -1.92 -3.40 13.97
CA TYR A 67 -2.41 -4.37 14.95
C TYR A 67 -3.84 -4.07 15.41
N ASP A 68 -4.15 -2.79 15.64
CA ASP A 68 -5.46 -2.37 16.12
C ASP A 68 -6.53 -2.54 15.03
N ILE A 69 -6.16 -2.32 13.76
CA ILE A 69 -7.05 -2.49 12.62
C ILE A 69 -7.41 -3.97 12.42
N CYS A 70 -6.43 -4.86 12.41
CA CYS A 70 -6.66 -6.31 12.28
C CYS A 70 -7.62 -6.83 13.35
N THR A 71 -7.41 -6.40 14.59
CA THR A 71 -8.23 -6.82 15.74
C THR A 71 -9.66 -6.28 15.63
N LYS A 72 -9.82 -5.00 15.27
CA LYS A 72 -11.13 -4.38 15.05
C LYS A 72 -11.91 -5.08 13.95
N ILE A 73 -11.30 -5.31 12.79
CA ILE A 73 -11.95 -5.98 11.65
C ILE A 73 -12.40 -7.40 12.06
N LYS A 74 -11.52 -8.19 12.68
CA LYS A 74 -11.87 -9.54 13.15
C LYS A 74 -12.98 -9.58 14.19
N SER A 75 -13.17 -8.49 14.95
CA SER A 75 -14.29 -8.38 15.90
C SER A 75 -15.62 -7.98 15.26
N LEU A 76 -15.58 -7.40 14.05
CA LEU A 76 -16.76 -6.92 13.33
C LEU A 76 -17.37 -7.98 12.41
N ILE A 77 -16.53 -8.83 11.83
CA ILE A 77 -16.94 -9.83 10.85
C ILE A 77 -16.54 -11.23 11.30
N ASP A 78 -17.49 -12.16 11.24
CA ASP A 78 -17.27 -13.58 11.55
C ASP A 78 -16.71 -14.34 10.34
N VAL A 79 -15.69 -13.75 9.71
CA VAL A 79 -15.05 -14.27 8.50
C VAL A 79 -13.54 -14.09 8.62
N ALA A 80 -12.78 -15.09 8.21
CA ALA A 80 -11.33 -15.00 8.15
C ALA A 80 -10.90 -13.96 7.10
N VAL A 81 -10.26 -12.88 7.57
CA VAL A 81 -9.70 -11.83 6.73
C VAL A 81 -8.25 -11.57 7.12
N ASP A 82 -7.38 -11.54 6.11
CA ASP A 82 -6.01 -11.09 6.23
C ASP A 82 -5.90 -9.62 5.82
N VAL A 83 -5.15 -8.82 6.58
CA VAL A 83 -5.04 -7.38 6.39
C VAL A 83 -3.60 -7.02 6.06
N LYS A 84 -3.40 -6.43 4.88
CA LYS A 84 -2.07 -6.01 4.42
C LYS A 84 -2.02 -4.49 4.30
N CYS A 85 -1.12 -3.86 5.05
CA CYS A 85 -0.85 -2.44 4.91
C CYS A 85 -0.07 -2.16 3.62
N LEU A 86 -0.58 -1.25 2.80
CA LEU A 86 0.05 -0.85 1.55
C LEU A 86 0.85 0.46 1.69
N GLY A 87 0.62 1.21 2.77
CA GLY A 87 1.23 2.50 3.05
C GLY A 87 0.25 3.67 2.86
N GLY A 88 0.50 4.80 3.53
CA GLY A 88 -0.31 6.01 3.40
C GLY A 88 -1.80 5.77 3.71
N ASN A 89 -2.10 5.09 4.82
CA ASN A 89 -3.45 4.69 5.26
C ASN A 89 -4.21 3.73 4.32
N HIS A 90 -3.56 3.18 3.30
CA HIS A 90 -4.15 2.16 2.44
C HIS A 90 -3.95 0.76 3.02
N VAL A 91 -5.00 -0.05 2.92
CA VAL A 91 -4.97 -1.46 3.28
C VAL A 91 -5.62 -2.32 2.21
N LEU A 92 -5.15 -3.56 2.11
CA LEU A 92 -5.77 -4.62 1.31
C LEU A 92 -6.33 -5.66 2.27
N LEU A 93 -7.62 -5.95 2.14
CA LEU A 93 -8.30 -7.02 2.86
C LEU A 93 -8.38 -8.23 1.93
N ALA A 94 -7.73 -9.33 2.31
CA ALA A 94 -7.77 -10.57 1.55
C ALA A 94 -8.75 -11.55 2.21
N PHE A 95 -9.72 -12.01 1.42
CA PHE A 95 -10.76 -12.95 1.83
C PHE A 95 -10.47 -14.34 1.24
N GLN A 96 -11.22 -15.33 1.72
CA GLN A 96 -11.12 -16.71 1.21
C GLN A 96 -11.58 -16.85 -0.25
N SER A 97 -12.60 -16.08 -0.65
CA SER A 97 -13.11 -16.08 -2.02
C SER A 97 -13.71 -14.71 -2.39
N GLN A 98 -13.93 -14.50 -3.68
CA GLN A 98 -14.55 -13.28 -4.19
C GLN A 98 -15.99 -13.13 -3.69
N GLU A 99 -16.75 -14.21 -3.63
CA GLU A 99 -18.14 -14.20 -3.17
C GLU A 99 -18.23 -13.75 -1.71
N VAL A 100 -17.35 -14.30 -0.85
CA VAL A 100 -17.27 -13.94 0.57
C VAL A 100 -16.93 -12.46 0.73
N MET A 101 -15.97 -11.96 -0.06
CA MET A 101 -15.60 -10.55 -0.07
C MET A 101 -16.80 -9.67 -0.45
N LEU A 102 -17.52 -10.00 -1.53
CA LEU A 102 -18.67 -9.22 -1.98
C LEU A 102 -19.81 -9.22 -0.95
N THR A 103 -20.17 -10.38 -0.41
CA THR A 103 -21.20 -10.48 0.65
C THR A 103 -20.80 -9.66 1.88
N CYS A 104 -19.51 -9.67 2.25
CA CYS A 104 -19.02 -8.89 3.38
C CYS A 104 -19.13 -7.38 3.12
N LEU A 105 -18.80 -6.91 1.91
CA LEU A 105 -18.93 -5.49 1.54
C LEU A 105 -20.40 -5.06 1.45
N GLU A 106 -21.25 -5.90 0.88
CA GLU A 106 -22.70 -5.66 0.76
C GLU A 106 -23.41 -5.64 2.12
N SER A 107 -22.88 -6.36 3.13
CA SER A 107 -23.43 -6.34 4.49
C SER A 107 -23.38 -4.97 5.16
N GLY A 108 -22.53 -4.06 4.68
CA GLY A 108 -22.34 -2.72 5.25
C GLY A 108 -21.51 -2.69 6.55
N LEU A 109 -21.29 -3.84 7.21
CA LEU A 109 -20.62 -3.90 8.52
C LEU A 109 -19.25 -3.20 8.55
N LEU A 110 -18.45 -3.38 7.49
CA LEU A 110 -17.14 -2.75 7.38
C LEU A 110 -17.25 -1.26 7.03
N SER A 111 -18.12 -0.90 6.09
CA SER A 111 -18.32 0.48 5.63
C SER A 111 -18.88 1.37 6.74
N ASP A 112 -19.80 0.84 7.55
CA ASP A 112 -20.49 1.58 8.61
C ASP A 112 -19.70 1.62 9.93
N SER A 113 -18.61 0.86 10.02
CA SER A 113 -17.80 0.76 11.25
C SER A 113 -17.02 2.04 11.60
N GLY A 114 -16.91 2.98 10.66
CA GLY A 114 -16.06 4.17 10.80
C GLY A 114 -14.55 3.88 10.73
N ILE A 115 -14.15 2.63 10.44
CA ILE A 115 -12.74 2.26 10.24
C ILE A 115 -12.23 2.81 8.90
N PHE A 116 -13.07 2.75 7.88
CA PHE A 116 -12.74 3.12 6.52
C PHE A 116 -13.37 4.44 6.14
N GLU A 117 -12.59 5.33 5.53
CA GLU A 117 -13.12 6.44 4.75
C GLU A 117 -13.70 5.92 3.43
N TRP A 118 -13.03 4.92 2.86
CA TRP A 118 -13.44 4.29 1.61
C TRP A 118 -13.06 2.82 1.59
N LEU A 119 -13.95 1.98 1.04
CA LEU A 119 -13.73 0.56 0.89
C LEU A 119 -14.46 0.05 -0.35
N LYS A 120 -13.76 -0.69 -1.21
CA LYS A 120 -14.33 -1.29 -2.42
C LYS A 120 -13.60 -2.59 -2.81
N PRO A 121 -14.13 -3.40 -3.74
CA PRO A 121 -13.36 -4.47 -4.36
C PRO A 121 -12.09 -3.91 -5.01
N TRP A 122 -10.99 -4.67 -4.94
CA TRP A 122 -9.75 -4.27 -5.58
C TRP A 122 -9.87 -4.26 -7.10
N GLU A 123 -9.31 -3.22 -7.73
CA GLU A 123 -9.23 -3.03 -9.17
C GLU A 123 -7.79 -2.73 -9.60
N GLY A 124 -7.44 -3.02 -10.86
CA GLY A 124 -6.06 -2.99 -11.38
C GLY A 124 -5.30 -1.66 -11.29
N GLY A 125 -5.94 -0.57 -10.84
CA GLY A 125 -5.31 0.73 -10.59
C GLY A 125 -5.08 1.05 -9.10
N ASP A 126 -5.64 0.25 -8.19
CA ASP A 126 -5.61 0.56 -6.77
C ASP A 126 -4.23 0.26 -6.18
N CYS A 127 -3.54 1.32 -5.78
CA CYS A 127 -2.24 1.24 -5.15
C CYS A 127 -2.02 2.40 -4.19
N ALA A 128 -1.19 2.17 -3.16
CA ALA A 128 -0.76 3.25 -2.28
C ALA A 128 0.20 4.18 -3.02
N THR A 129 -0.17 5.46 -3.11
CA THR A 129 0.65 6.51 -3.74
C THR A 129 1.69 7.07 -2.79
N ASN A 130 1.43 7.03 -1.48
CA ASN A 130 2.32 7.54 -0.44
C ASN A 130 2.75 6.44 0.52
N ARG A 131 4.01 6.49 0.97
CA ARG A 131 4.55 5.57 1.98
C ARG A 131 5.35 6.35 3.00
N SER A 132 5.13 6.01 4.27
CA SER A 132 5.96 6.47 5.38
C SER A 132 6.90 5.33 5.74
N CYS A 133 8.20 5.63 5.87
CA CYS A 133 9.19 4.67 6.30
C CYS A 133 10.12 5.28 7.34
N TRP A 134 10.68 4.42 8.18
CA TRP A 134 11.72 4.79 9.13
C TRP A 134 13.08 4.50 8.52
N LEU A 135 13.96 5.50 8.51
CA LEU A 135 15.36 5.34 8.11
C LEU A 135 16.23 5.19 9.36
N ASN A 136 16.87 4.04 9.49
CA ASN A 136 17.86 3.81 10.54
C ASN A 136 19.24 4.13 9.99
N ILE A 137 19.89 5.16 10.53
CA ILE A 137 21.21 5.63 10.09
C ILE A 137 22.20 5.36 11.21
N TYR A 138 23.23 4.58 10.91
CA TYR A 138 24.27 4.18 11.86
C TYR A 138 25.59 4.91 11.58
N GLY A 139 26.39 5.13 12.62
CA GLY A 139 27.71 5.76 12.50
C GLY A 139 27.67 7.27 12.29
N VAL A 140 26.56 7.93 12.63
CA VAL A 140 26.45 9.39 12.57
C VAL A 140 27.41 10.01 13.60
N PRO A 141 28.34 10.88 13.18
CA PRO A 141 29.21 11.58 14.13
C PRO A 141 28.38 12.42 15.10
N PRO A 142 28.73 12.50 16.41
CA PRO A 142 27.95 13.25 17.39
C PRO A 142 27.68 14.71 17.00
N GLN A 143 28.65 15.38 16.36
CA GLN A 143 28.52 16.76 15.89
C GLN A 143 27.52 16.95 14.73
N ALA A 144 27.08 15.87 14.10
CA ALA A 144 26.10 15.87 13.01
C ALA A 144 24.74 15.31 13.45
N TRP A 145 24.54 15.06 14.75
CA TRP A 145 23.28 14.54 15.29
C TRP A 145 22.23 15.65 15.45
N CYS A 146 21.79 16.21 14.33
CA CYS A 146 20.78 17.26 14.29
C CYS A 146 19.77 17.00 13.17
N GLU A 147 18.58 17.62 13.28
CA GLU A 147 17.48 17.42 12.34
C GLU A 147 17.87 17.81 10.91
N GLU A 148 18.68 18.85 10.74
CA GLU A 148 19.15 19.33 9.44
C GLU A 148 19.96 18.27 8.71
N PHE A 149 20.82 17.53 9.42
CA PHE A 149 21.59 16.43 8.85
C PHE A 149 20.69 15.26 8.41
N PHE A 150 19.74 14.86 9.26
CA PHE A 150 18.82 13.77 8.94
C PHE A 150 17.87 14.15 7.80
N ASN A 151 17.37 15.38 7.77
CA ASN A 151 16.56 15.91 6.68
C ASN A 151 17.36 15.97 5.37
N MET A 152 18.63 16.40 5.41
CA MET A 152 19.50 16.39 4.24
C MET A 152 19.66 14.98 3.62
N ILE A 153 19.67 13.93 4.44
CA ILE A 153 19.71 12.54 3.95
C ILE A 153 18.33 12.10 3.46
N ALA A 154 17.29 12.28 4.27
CA ALA A 154 15.94 11.81 3.97
C ALA A 154 15.33 12.51 2.75
N SER A 155 15.66 13.78 2.51
CA SER A 155 15.23 14.56 1.34
C SER A 155 15.70 13.98 0.00
N ARG A 156 16.69 13.08 0.01
CA ARG A 156 17.10 12.31 -1.17
C ARG A 156 16.10 11.22 -1.55
N PHE A 157 15.27 10.78 -0.60
CA PHE A 157 14.35 9.64 -0.74
C PHE A 157 12.88 10.03 -0.63
N GLY A 158 12.58 11.25 -0.17
CA GLY A 158 11.20 11.73 -0.01
C GLY A 158 11.11 12.99 0.84
N CYS A 159 9.97 13.18 1.51
CA CYS A 159 9.78 14.26 2.47
C CYS A 159 10.15 13.78 3.87
N PHE A 160 11.01 14.52 4.58
CA PHE A 160 11.30 14.25 5.98
C PHE A 160 10.08 14.62 6.84
N LEU A 161 9.60 13.68 7.65
CA LEU A 161 8.43 13.89 8.50
C LEU A 161 8.81 14.26 9.94
N LYS A 162 9.67 13.46 10.57
CA LYS A 162 10.11 13.67 11.95
C LYS A 162 11.32 12.81 12.30
N LEU A 163 12.07 13.27 13.31
CA LEU A 163 13.05 12.45 14.01
C LEU A 163 12.36 11.65 15.12
N GLN A 164 12.67 10.37 15.25
CA GLN A 164 12.27 9.62 16.44
C GLN A 164 13.25 9.94 17.57
N ASN A 165 12.82 10.75 18.55
CA ASN A 165 13.60 10.91 19.78
C ASN A 165 13.53 9.62 20.59
N SER A 166 14.51 8.73 20.42
CA SER A 166 14.77 7.67 21.40
C SER A 166 15.84 8.14 22.38
N LEU A 167 15.47 9.06 23.27
CA LEU A 167 16.26 9.37 24.45
C LEU A 167 15.38 9.15 25.68
N VAL A 168 15.39 7.90 26.17
CA VAL A 168 14.93 7.48 27.50
C VAL A 168 13.41 7.64 27.74
N GLY A 169 12.83 6.73 28.51
CA GLY A 169 11.39 6.68 28.76
C GLY A 169 10.81 8.02 29.19
N SER A 170 9.70 8.41 28.57
CA SER A 170 8.82 9.49 29.03
C SER A 170 8.27 9.12 30.41
N ASN A 171 9.03 9.41 31.47
CA ASN A 171 8.42 9.91 32.69
C ASN A 171 8.21 11.39 32.44
N ASP A 172 6.99 11.79 32.09
CA ASP A 172 6.44 13.07 32.49
C ASP A 172 4.90 12.97 32.50
N LEU A 173 4.34 13.54 33.57
CA LEU A 173 2.99 13.42 34.12
C LEU A 173 1.85 13.94 33.24
#